data_AF-A0A2R6DLQ4-F1
#
_entry.id   AF-A0A2R6DLQ4-F1
#
_cell.length_a   1.000
_cell.length_b   1.000
_cell.length_c   1.000
_cell.angle_alpha   90.00
_cell.angle_beta   90.00
_cell.angle_gamma   90.00
#
_symmetry.space_group_name_H-M   'P 1'
#
loop_
_entity.id
_entity.type
_entity.pdbx_description
1 polymer ?
#
loop_
_entity_poly.entity_id
_entity_poly.type
_entity_poly.pdbx_seq_one_letter_code
_entity_poly.pdbx_strand_id
1 'polypeptide(L)'
;MSLEATVAAPFRGRGRDSLAESEFVVSLSLDRGWFSPNQAKRLVDVAAGEGLLAREAGDLVPTFDVGDAGTPEGFTPDESLLQGRSVFEQVLDACVDAGYEKRETVAGINALQRSLAVTVEAAAVLYAHRRGIDVRGAAERACTQLTDE
;
A
#
# COMPACT_ATOMS: atom_id res chain seq x y z
N MET A 1 8.92 9.88 -3.71
CA MET A 1 9.16 10.10 -2.26
C MET A 1 9.02 8.73 -1.60
N SER A 2 10.05 8.21 -0.92
CA SER A 2 10.07 6.78 -0.60
C SER A 2 9.29 6.48 0.68
N LEU A 3 8.24 5.66 0.52
CA LEU A 3 7.52 5.00 1.60
C LEU A 3 8.50 4.30 2.56
N GLU A 4 9.59 3.72 2.03
CA GLU A 4 10.69 3.12 2.79
C GLU A 4 11.32 4.06 3.81
N ALA A 5 11.60 5.33 3.46
CA ALA A 5 12.20 6.28 4.39
C ALA A 5 11.23 6.61 5.55
N THR A 6 9.94 6.72 5.25
CA THR A 6 8.89 6.94 6.25
C THR A 6 8.74 5.73 7.18
N VAL A 7 8.75 4.51 6.62
CA VAL A 7 8.67 3.26 7.38
C VAL A 7 9.91 3.03 8.22
N ALA A 8 11.10 3.38 7.72
CA ALA A 8 12.37 3.21 8.43
C ALA A 8 12.52 4.15 9.64
N ALA A 9 11.88 5.32 9.62
CA ALA A 9 12.12 6.37 10.62
C ALA A 9 11.81 5.93 12.08
N PRO A 10 10.68 5.26 12.39
CA PRO A 10 10.42 4.73 13.73
C PRO A 10 11.50 3.76 14.25
N PHE A 11 11.96 2.84 13.41
CA PHE A 11 12.98 1.85 13.75
C PHE A 11 14.34 2.50 14.01
N ARG A 12 14.77 3.41 13.13
CA ARG A 12 16.01 4.17 13.31
C ARG A 12 16.02 5.02 14.58
N GLY A 13 14.91 5.72 14.85
CA GLY A 13 14.79 6.58 16.02
C GLY A 13 14.94 5.83 17.34
N ARG A 14 14.60 4.53 17.34
CA ARG A 14 14.66 3.67 18.53
C ARG A 14 15.86 2.72 18.52
N GLY A 15 16.56 2.56 17.39
CA GLY A 15 17.65 1.61 17.21
C GLY A 15 17.21 0.16 17.37
N ARG A 16 15.99 -0.17 16.91
CA ARG A 16 15.39 -1.51 17.01
C ARG A 16 14.92 -2.00 15.66
N ASP A 17 15.01 -3.32 15.47
CA ASP A 17 14.58 -4.00 14.26
C ASP A 17 13.15 -4.55 14.36
N SER A 18 12.48 -4.36 15.50
CA SER A 18 11.05 -4.63 15.68
C SER A 18 10.42 -3.61 16.60
N LEU A 19 9.14 -3.30 16.38
CA LEU A 19 8.35 -2.36 17.18
C LEU A 19 6.91 -2.83 17.30
N ALA A 20 6.30 -2.66 18.47
CA ALA A 20 4.86 -2.83 18.58
C ALA A 20 4.13 -1.84 17.65
N GLU A 21 2.98 -2.23 17.09
CA GLU A 21 2.22 -1.36 16.17
C GLU A 21 1.85 -0.02 16.84
N SER A 22 1.49 -0.04 18.12
CA SER A 22 1.18 1.17 18.89
C SER A 22 2.39 2.10 19.02
N GLU A 23 3.59 1.54 19.20
CA GLU A 23 4.84 2.29 19.30
C GLU A 23 5.21 2.93 17.95
N PHE A 24 5.00 2.20 16.85
CA PHE A 24 5.17 2.71 15.50
C PHE A 24 4.22 3.88 15.21
N VAL A 25 2.94 3.74 15.55
CA VAL A 25 1.92 4.78 15.38
C VAL A 25 2.28 6.03 16.18
N VAL A 26 2.62 5.87 17.47
CA VAL A 26 3.05 6.98 18.35
C VAL A 26 4.27 7.70 17.77
N SER A 27 5.23 6.95 17.24
CA SER A 27 6.46 7.50 16.64
C SER A 27 6.19 8.40 15.43
N LEU A 28 5.17 8.08 14.63
CA LEU A 28 4.81 8.87 13.46
C LEU A 28 3.88 10.03 13.81
N SER A 29 3.00 9.85 14.80
CA SER A 29 1.98 10.86 15.12
C SER A 29 2.37 11.85 16.20
N LEU A 30 3.05 11.41 17.26
CA LEU A 30 3.39 12.25 18.41
C LEU A 30 4.84 12.70 18.34
N ASP A 31 5.77 11.76 18.18
CA ASP A 31 7.20 12.07 18.23
C ASP A 31 7.60 12.96 17.03
N ARG A 32 6.99 12.74 15.86
CA ARG A 32 7.29 13.46 14.61
C ARG A 32 6.20 14.41 14.12
N GLY A 33 4.95 14.19 14.53
CA GLY A 33 3.82 14.99 14.04
C GLY A 33 3.57 14.87 12.53
N TRP A 34 4.01 13.78 11.88
CA TRP A 34 3.88 13.61 10.43
C TRP A 34 2.47 13.20 10.01
N PHE A 35 1.77 12.43 10.86
CA PHE A 35 0.46 11.88 10.55
C PHE A 35 -0.43 11.88 11.80
N SER A 36 -1.74 11.93 11.64
CA SER A 36 -2.67 11.58 12.73
C SER A 36 -2.56 10.08 13.08
N PRO A 37 -3.02 9.63 14.27
CA PRO A 37 -2.98 8.22 14.64
C PRO A 37 -3.67 7.28 13.63
N ASN A 38 -4.76 7.74 13.01
CA ASN A 38 -5.46 6.97 11.98
C ASN A 38 -4.67 6.90 10.67
N GLN A 39 -4.05 8.01 10.26
CA GLN A 39 -3.17 8.04 9.09
C GLN A 39 -1.92 7.17 9.30
N ALA A 40 -1.33 7.17 10.49
CA ALA A 40 -0.19 6.30 10.80
C ALA A 40 -0.56 4.80 10.74
N LYS A 41 -1.75 4.41 11.25
CA LYS A 41 -2.27 3.04 11.06
C LYS A 41 -2.45 2.70 9.58
N ARG A 42 -3.01 3.63 8.80
CA ARG A 42 -3.15 3.44 7.35
C ARG A 42 -1.80 3.25 6.66
N LEU A 43 -0.77 3.97 7.09
CA LEU A 43 0.59 3.76 6.59
C LEU A 43 1.11 2.35 6.92
N VAL A 44 0.81 1.81 8.11
CA VAL A 44 1.17 0.43 8.46
C VAL A 44 0.53 -0.56 7.50
N ASP A 45 -0.76 -0.39 7.20
CA ASP A 45 -1.47 -1.28 6.28
C ASP A 45 -0.93 -1.18 4.84
N VAL A 46 -0.60 0.04 4.39
CA VAL A 46 0.05 0.26 3.08
C VAL A 46 1.43 -0.40 3.06
N ALA A 47 2.27 -0.13 4.05
CA ALA A 47 3.63 -0.67 4.11
C ALA A 47 3.64 -2.21 4.22
N ALA A 48 2.69 -2.80 4.96
CA ALA A 48 2.52 -4.24 5.02
C ALA A 48 2.04 -4.82 3.68
N GLY A 49 1.09 -4.15 3.01
CA GLY A 49 0.62 -4.53 1.68
C GLY A 49 1.69 -4.42 0.58
N GLU A 50 2.62 -3.48 0.73
CA GLU A 50 3.81 -3.34 -0.14
C GLU A 50 4.96 -4.26 0.27
N GLY A 51 4.78 -5.08 1.32
CA GLY A 51 5.78 -6.01 1.79
C GLY A 51 7.01 -5.35 2.40
N LEU A 52 6.91 -4.09 2.85
CA LEU A 52 7.94 -3.34 3.58
C LEU A 52 7.88 -3.60 5.09
N LEU A 53 6.73 -4.04 5.59
CA LEU A 53 6.51 -4.46 6.97
C LEU A 53 5.91 -5.86 7.03
N ALA A 54 6.44 -6.70 7.89
CA ALA A 54 5.82 -7.94 8.32
C ALA A 54 5.21 -7.75 9.72
N ARG A 55 4.10 -8.46 9.99
CA ARG A 55 3.49 -8.54 11.32
C ARG A 55 3.92 -9.88 11.94
N GLU A 56 4.86 -9.85 12.88
CA GLU A 56 5.43 -11.03 13.52
C GLU A 56 5.20 -10.98 15.04
N ALA A 57 4.54 -11.99 15.60
CA ALA A 57 4.26 -12.10 17.04
C ALA A 57 3.61 -10.85 17.69
N GLY A 58 2.90 -10.02 16.91
CA GLY A 58 2.27 -8.79 17.37
C GLY A 58 3.12 -7.52 17.16
N ASP A 59 4.36 -7.67 16.71
CA ASP A 59 5.26 -6.58 16.36
C ASP A 59 5.34 -6.38 14.85
N LEU A 60 5.71 -5.17 14.45
CA LEU A 60 6.07 -4.77 13.10
C LEU A 60 7.57 -4.96 12.92
N VAL A 61 7.94 -5.68 11.86
CA VAL A 61 9.32 -5.95 11.48
C VAL A 61 9.54 -5.44 10.05
N PRO A 62 10.56 -4.60 9.79
CA PRO A 62 10.89 -4.18 8.44
C PRO A 62 11.50 -5.35 7.66
N THR A 63 11.10 -5.50 6.41
CA THR A 63 11.56 -6.57 5.51
C THR A 63 12.74 -6.13 4.63
N PHE A 64 13.22 -4.92 4.84
CA PHE A 64 14.30 -4.27 4.10
C PHE A 64 15.35 -3.71 5.06
N ASP A 65 16.52 -3.34 4.53
CA ASP A 65 17.57 -2.72 5.34
C ASP A 65 17.20 -1.29 5.73
N VAL A 66 16.78 -1.14 6.99
CA VAL A 66 16.47 0.14 7.60
C VAL A 66 17.68 1.05 7.62
N GLY A 67 18.92 0.58 7.61
CA GLY A 67 20.14 1.40 7.61
C GLY A 67 20.29 2.22 6.32
N ASP A 68 19.97 1.65 5.17
CA ASP A 68 20.22 2.22 3.84
C ASP A 68 19.11 3.15 3.30
N ALA A 69 17.91 3.12 3.89
CA ALA A 69 16.77 3.94 3.45
C ALA A 69 16.94 5.45 3.76
N GLY A 70 17.79 6.17 3.03
CA GLY A 70 18.16 7.55 3.34
C GLY A 70 16.97 8.46 3.70
N THR A 71 16.99 9.05 4.90
CA THR A 71 16.03 10.08 5.31
C THR A 71 16.74 11.44 5.24
N PRO A 72 16.43 12.31 4.25
CA PRO A 72 17.01 13.64 4.18
C PRO A 72 16.69 14.47 5.44
N GLU A 73 17.59 15.39 5.81
CA GLU A 73 17.29 16.39 6.85
C GLU A 73 16.04 17.20 6.48
N GLY A 74 15.12 17.37 7.43
CA GLY A 74 13.85 18.08 7.20
C GLY A 74 12.81 17.30 6.39
N PHE A 75 12.98 15.98 6.20
CA PHE A 75 11.98 15.15 5.54
C PHE A 75 10.64 15.13 6.30
N THR A 76 9.57 15.47 5.58
CA THR A 76 8.20 15.25 6.00
C THR A 76 7.48 14.47 4.90
N PRO A 77 6.89 13.30 5.21
CA PRO A 77 6.17 12.51 4.24
C PRO A 77 4.88 13.20 3.79
N ASP A 78 4.52 13.00 2.53
CA ASP A 78 3.27 13.49 1.97
C ASP A 78 2.12 12.49 2.20
N GLU A 79 0.88 12.99 2.32
CA GLU A 79 -0.30 12.14 2.54
C GLU A 79 -0.57 11.17 1.37
N SER A 80 -0.07 11.43 0.17
CA SER A 80 -0.13 10.49 -0.96
C SER A 80 0.50 9.12 -0.65
N LEU A 81 1.45 9.04 0.28
CA LEU A 81 2.01 7.77 0.74
C LEU A 81 0.97 6.87 1.42
N LEU A 82 -0.11 7.46 1.95
CA LEU A 82 -1.20 6.73 2.60
C LEU A 82 -2.17 6.09 1.60
N GLN A 83 -2.06 6.43 0.31
CA GLN A 83 -2.90 5.84 -0.74
C GLN A 83 -2.36 4.48 -1.21
N GLY A 84 -1.06 4.21 -1.04
CA GLY A 84 -0.40 2.99 -1.54
C GLY A 84 -0.50 2.84 -3.06
N ARG A 85 -0.16 1.66 -3.61
CA ARG A 85 -0.51 1.34 -5.00
C ARG A 85 -2.03 1.39 -5.19
N SER A 86 -2.49 1.95 -6.30
CA SER A 86 -3.90 1.95 -6.66
C SER A 86 -4.45 0.51 -6.82
N VAL A 87 -5.76 0.32 -6.63
CA VAL A 87 -6.42 -0.98 -6.88
C VAL A 87 -6.11 -1.46 -8.30
N PHE A 88 -6.12 -0.55 -9.28
CA PHE A 88 -5.77 -0.84 -10.66
C PHE A 88 -4.34 -1.41 -10.79
N GLU A 89 -3.34 -0.76 -10.18
CA GLU A 89 -1.94 -1.22 -10.23
C GLU A 89 -1.78 -2.59 -9.58
N GLN A 90 -2.40 -2.83 -8.42
CA GLN A 90 -2.34 -4.13 -7.75
C GLN A 90 -2.92 -5.25 -8.61
N VAL A 91 -4.07 -4.99 -9.24
CA VAL A 91 -4.70 -5.98 -10.13
C VAL A 91 -3.86 -6.20 -11.39
N LEU A 92 -3.28 -5.13 -11.94
CA LEU A 92 -2.40 -5.22 -13.10
C LEU A 92 -1.16 -6.07 -12.80
N ASP A 93 -0.53 -5.86 -11.64
CA ASP A 93 0.62 -6.64 -11.19
C ASP A 93 0.22 -8.11 -10.98
N ALA A 94 -0.91 -8.39 -10.32
CA ALA A 94 -1.42 -9.75 -10.15
C ALA A 94 -1.69 -10.47 -11.50
N CYS A 95 -2.14 -9.73 -12.52
CA CYS A 95 -2.28 -10.25 -13.88
C CYS A 95 -0.92 -10.55 -14.52
N VAL A 96 0.05 -9.66 -14.37
CA VAL A 96 1.42 -9.87 -14.89
C VAL A 96 2.09 -11.06 -14.22
N ASP A 97 1.96 -11.21 -12.90
CA ASP A 97 2.47 -12.34 -12.13
C ASP A 97 1.82 -13.67 -12.53
N ALA A 98 0.54 -13.64 -12.92
CA ALA A 98 -0.17 -14.78 -13.51
C ALA A 98 0.20 -15.06 -14.98
N GLY A 99 1.12 -14.30 -15.56
CA GLY A 99 1.65 -14.49 -16.92
C GLY A 99 0.93 -13.74 -18.03
N TYR A 100 0.00 -12.83 -17.70
CA TYR A 100 -0.68 -12.00 -18.70
C TYR A 100 0.18 -10.81 -19.13
N GLU A 101 0.09 -10.43 -20.40
CA GLU A 101 0.84 -9.28 -20.91
C GLU A 101 0.22 -7.97 -20.38
N LYS A 102 1.07 -7.03 -19.97
CA LYS A 102 0.66 -5.78 -19.32
C LYS A 102 -0.23 -4.93 -20.23
N ARG A 103 0.15 -4.69 -21.49
CA ARG A 103 -0.64 -3.85 -22.41
C ARG A 103 -1.98 -4.49 -22.75
N GLU A 104 -2.02 -5.80 -22.96
CA GLU A 104 -3.26 -6.55 -23.20
C GLU A 104 -4.21 -6.47 -21.99
N THR A 105 -3.66 -6.61 -20.79
CA THR A 105 -4.41 -6.47 -19.53
C THR A 105 -5.03 -5.08 -19.43
N VAL A 106 -4.23 -4.03 -19.61
CA VAL A 106 -4.71 -2.63 -19.56
C VAL A 106 -5.77 -2.38 -20.64
N ALA A 107 -5.56 -2.84 -21.87
CA ALA A 107 -6.53 -2.67 -22.95
C ALA A 107 -7.87 -3.35 -22.62
N GLY A 108 -7.81 -4.56 -22.06
CA GLY A 108 -8.99 -5.32 -21.65
C GLY A 108 -9.75 -4.70 -20.48
N ILE A 109 -9.03 -4.19 -19.47
CA ILE A 109 -9.63 -3.44 -18.36
C ILE A 109 -10.34 -2.19 -18.89
N ASN A 110 -9.68 -1.39 -19.73
CA ASN A 110 -10.26 -0.16 -20.28
C ASN A 110 -11.47 -0.44 -21.20
N ALA A 111 -11.47 -1.55 -21.93
CA ALA A 111 -12.64 -1.98 -22.70
C ALA A 111 -13.81 -2.35 -21.78
N LEU A 112 -13.53 -3.03 -20.67
CA LEU A 112 -14.54 -3.40 -19.68
C LEU A 112 -15.12 -2.17 -18.96
N GLN A 113 -14.24 -1.25 -18.55
CA GLN A 113 -14.61 0.03 -17.96
C GLN A 113 -15.60 0.80 -18.83
N ARG A 114 -15.28 0.97 -20.12
CA ARG A 114 -16.15 1.68 -21.07
C ARG A 114 -17.47 0.94 -21.35
N SER A 115 -17.42 -0.38 -21.50
CA SER A 115 -18.61 -1.16 -21.85
C SER A 115 -19.62 -1.26 -20.70
N LEU A 116 -19.15 -1.27 -19.45
CA LEU A 116 -20.00 -1.35 -18.26
C LEU A 116 -20.26 0.01 -17.61
N ALA A 117 -19.59 1.07 -18.08
CA ALA A 117 -19.64 2.42 -17.48
C ALA A 117 -19.36 2.40 -15.97
N VAL A 118 -18.33 1.67 -15.56
CA VAL A 118 -17.88 1.53 -14.17
C VAL A 118 -16.53 2.22 -13.96
N THR A 119 -16.09 2.35 -12.70
CA THR A 119 -14.75 2.84 -12.36
C THR A 119 -13.67 1.90 -12.90
N VAL A 120 -12.44 2.42 -13.07
CA VAL A 120 -11.32 1.63 -13.59
C VAL A 120 -10.94 0.52 -12.60
N GLU A 121 -11.10 0.77 -11.31
CA GLU A 121 -10.89 -0.18 -10.21
C GLU A 121 -11.88 -1.33 -10.26
N ALA A 122 -13.18 -1.04 -10.41
CA ALA A 122 -14.21 -2.06 -10.55
C ALA A 122 -14.01 -2.90 -11.83
N ALA A 123 -13.64 -2.25 -12.94
CA ALA A 123 -13.31 -2.94 -14.18
C ALA A 123 -12.07 -3.83 -14.04
N ALA A 124 -11.03 -3.37 -13.33
CA ALA A 124 -9.82 -4.14 -13.09
C ALA A 124 -10.14 -5.41 -12.27
N VAL A 125 -10.81 -5.26 -11.14
CA VAL A 125 -11.22 -6.39 -10.27
C VAL A 125 -12.03 -7.41 -11.06
N LEU A 126 -13.02 -6.96 -11.84
CA LEU A 126 -13.84 -7.85 -12.66
C LEU A 126 -13.03 -8.54 -13.78
N TYR A 127 -12.09 -7.82 -14.41
CA TYR A 127 -11.23 -8.38 -15.45
C TYR A 127 -10.37 -9.53 -14.93
N ALA A 128 -9.75 -9.35 -13.75
CA ALA A 128 -8.93 -10.36 -13.10
C ALA A 128 -9.77 -11.53 -12.57
N HIS A 129 -10.92 -11.25 -11.95
CA HIS A 129 -11.84 -12.28 -11.48
C HIS A 129 -12.30 -13.22 -12.61
N ARG A 130 -12.63 -12.67 -13.79
CA ARG A 130 -13.01 -13.48 -14.98
C ARG A 130 -11.89 -14.39 -15.49
N ARG A 131 -10.64 -14.13 -15.11
CA ARG A 131 -9.45 -14.94 -15.45
C ARG A 131 -9.05 -15.91 -14.34
N GLY A 132 -9.83 -15.98 -13.25
CA GLY A 132 -9.54 -16.85 -12.12
C GLY A 132 -8.38 -16.36 -11.25
N ILE A 133 -7.97 -15.10 -11.37
CA ILE A 133 -6.94 -14.49 -10.52
C ILE A 133 -7.61 -14.05 -9.22
N ASP A 134 -7.06 -14.46 -8.07
CA ASP A 134 -7.54 -14.01 -6.77
C ASP A 134 -7.09 -12.56 -6.50
N VAL A 135 -8.06 -11.66 -6.52
CA VAL A 135 -7.88 -10.22 -6.27
C VAL A 135 -8.78 -9.75 -5.13
N ARG A 136 -9.16 -10.63 -4.19
CA ARG A 136 -10.13 -10.31 -3.13
C ARG A 136 -9.75 -9.08 -2.32
N GLY A 137 -8.49 -8.92 -1.93
CA GLY A 137 -8.03 -7.74 -1.18
C GLY A 137 -8.11 -6.43 -1.99
N ALA A 138 -7.92 -6.50 -3.31
CA ALA A 138 -8.10 -5.35 -4.20
C ALA A 138 -9.60 -5.03 -4.38
N ALA A 139 -10.46 -6.05 -4.43
CA ALA A 139 -11.91 -5.91 -4.51
C ALA A 139 -12.49 -5.22 -3.26
N GLU A 140 -12.06 -5.64 -2.06
CA GLU A 140 -12.51 -5.03 -0.80
C GLU A 140 -12.14 -3.54 -0.74
N ARG A 141 -10.92 -3.18 -1.17
CA ARG A 141 -10.49 -1.78 -1.26
C ARG A 141 -11.29 -0.95 -2.27
N ALA A 142 -11.58 -1.52 -3.44
CA ALA A 142 -12.40 -0.86 -4.45
C ALA A 142 -13.80 -0.55 -3.92
N CYS A 143 -14.40 -1.49 -3.17
CA CYS A 143 -15.70 -1.28 -2.53
C CYS A 143 -15.66 -0.15 -1.49
N THR A 144 -14.65 -0.09 -0.64
CA THR A 144 -14.52 1.00 0.34
C THR A 144 -14.46 2.36 -0.34
N GLN A 145 -13.67 2.49 -1.42
CA GLN A 145 -13.55 3.75 -2.17
C GLN A 145 -14.88 4.24 -2.73
N LEU A 146 -15.74 3.33 -3.22
CA LEU A 146 -17.08 3.67 -3.71
C LEU A 146 -18.06 4.10 -2.60
N THR A 147 -17.76 3.81 -1.35
CA THR A 147 -18.63 4.15 -0.21
C THR A 147 -18.24 5.48 0.44
N ASP A 148 -17.03 5.96 0.17
CA ASP A 148 -16.46 7.21 0.70
C ASP A 148 -16.64 8.42 -0.26
N GLU A 149 -17.26 8.22 -1.44
CA GLU A 149 -17.67 9.26 -2.41
C GLU A 149 -19.14 9.69 -2.22
#